data_AF-A0A0C1K0R5-F1
#
_entry.id   AF-A0A0C1K0R5-F1
#
_cell.length_a   1.000
_cell.length_b   1.000
_cell.length_c   1.000
_cell.angle_alpha   90.00
_cell.angle_beta   90.00
_cell.angle_gamma   90.00
#
_symmetry.space_group_name_H-M   'P 1'
#
loop_
_entity.id
_entity.type
_entity.pdbx_description
1 polymer ?
#
loop_
_entity_poly.entity_id
_entity_poly.type
_entity_poly.pdbx_seq_one_letter_code
_entity_poly.pdbx_strand_id
1 'polypeptide(L)'
;MEGAYLADELFGKFRNIPAIICGAGPSLEKNLSLLGKLLNKALVFAGGSALNALSKRDIQPHFGAGIDPNAPQYDRLSTNSSFETPFFYRNRLLHKAFNTIHGPRLYVTGSGGYDISSFFEEGLGIKGTPIEEGHNVVNFCLEIAHALGCNPIIFVGMDLAYTDMKAYASGVIEDNRVEAADITTAQNIDQAALLKTDIYGKPIYTLWKWIAEAEWIGDFAKAHPDIKVINATEGGLGFPGVPNKTLEEVADKYLKEDYDFKGMIHSEIFNSSMPQVKKEKISSLMQDLQQSLTRCVEDFEILIEETRVIKRRSEKDRKVCFPQQTGKAALYESDLAEEIGYRYVLHIFNEAYTRVLNRELQGIQHAPISEVQQALEKLDLLIKRFGFLRDVAKVNLELIKMAMHEHVTLPATTFPKPGKITCKQTKVQGVIQGSSFFYAQGQILSSAYFEKGLQEGVAEFFYPNGQLYSRQVFEEGVWEGKQEFYYPTGIVKTLLNYEGGKLITAQLFYPDGTIKSHVAPLGNENPPNE
;
A
#
# COMPACT_ATOMS: atom_id res chain seq x y z
N MET A 1 0.93 -1.53 -14.97
CA MET A 1 1.39 -0.14 -15.23
C MET A 1 0.46 0.64 -16.14
N GLU A 2 -0.44 -0.01 -16.90
CA GLU A 2 -1.43 0.69 -17.70
C GLU A 2 -2.43 1.46 -16.82
N GLY A 3 -2.68 2.73 -17.15
CA GLY A 3 -3.49 3.63 -16.35
C GLY A 3 -2.87 4.01 -14.99
N ALA A 4 -1.58 3.72 -14.80
CA ALA A 4 -0.83 4.11 -13.62
C ALA A 4 -0.03 5.39 -13.84
N TYR A 5 0.19 6.08 -12.74
CA TYR A 5 0.91 7.34 -12.63
C TYR A 5 2.06 7.15 -11.66
N LEU A 6 3.19 7.83 -11.90
CA LEU A 6 4.34 7.75 -11.01
C LEU A 6 4.09 8.68 -9.80
N ALA A 7 3.75 8.08 -8.66
CA ALA A 7 3.41 8.78 -7.43
C ALA A 7 4.57 9.66 -6.92
N ASP A 8 5.81 9.23 -7.15
CA ASP A 8 7.02 9.95 -6.76
C ASP A 8 7.09 11.38 -7.35
N GLU A 9 6.42 11.63 -8.48
CA GLU A 9 6.38 12.98 -9.08
C GLU A 9 5.42 13.94 -8.35
N LEU A 10 4.53 13.41 -7.50
CA LEU A 10 3.66 14.19 -6.62
C LEU A 10 4.40 14.62 -5.33
N PHE A 11 5.60 14.10 -5.07
CA PHE A 11 6.34 14.43 -3.86
C PHE A 11 6.65 15.93 -3.80
N GLY A 12 6.37 16.55 -2.65
CA GLY A 12 6.49 17.98 -2.40
C GLY A 12 5.48 18.86 -3.13
N LYS A 13 4.41 18.31 -3.74
CA LYS A 13 3.35 19.11 -4.41
C LYS A 13 2.27 19.63 -3.47
N PHE A 14 2.19 19.09 -2.26
CA PHE A 14 1.19 19.45 -1.25
C PHE A 14 1.86 20.05 0.00
N ARG A 15 2.87 20.91 -0.22
CA ARG A 15 3.65 21.56 0.85
C ARG A 15 2.78 22.37 1.79
N ASN A 16 2.91 22.09 3.10
CA ASN A 16 2.18 22.77 4.18
C ASN A 16 0.64 22.65 4.07
N ILE A 17 0.17 21.62 3.38
CA ILE A 17 -1.25 21.26 3.38
C ILE A 17 -1.46 20.28 4.52
N PRO A 18 -2.48 20.48 5.37
CA PRO A 18 -2.78 19.52 6.42
C PRO A 18 -3.21 18.17 5.82
N ALA A 19 -2.74 17.07 6.41
CA ALA A 19 -3.18 15.72 6.07
C ALA A 19 -3.82 15.05 7.29
N ILE A 20 -4.94 14.37 7.06
CA ILE A 20 -5.60 13.48 8.00
C ILE A 20 -5.44 12.06 7.49
N ILE A 21 -4.83 11.20 8.30
CA ILE A 21 -4.66 9.78 8.02
C ILE A 21 -5.64 9.01 8.88
N CYS A 22 -6.60 8.37 8.23
CA CYS A 22 -7.64 7.60 8.89
C CYS A 22 -7.18 6.16 9.08
N GLY A 23 -7.22 5.71 10.34
CA GLY A 23 -7.22 4.30 10.68
C GLY A 23 -8.63 3.72 10.63
N ALA A 24 -8.74 2.43 10.94
CA ALA A 24 -10.01 1.71 10.98
C ALA A 24 -10.44 1.33 12.41
N GLY A 25 -9.85 1.96 13.42
CA GLY A 25 -10.11 1.68 14.83
C GLY A 25 -11.48 2.18 15.29
N PRO A 26 -12.06 1.57 16.34
CA PRO A 26 -13.39 1.93 16.84
C PRO A 26 -13.59 3.41 17.14
N SER A 27 -12.55 4.14 17.56
CA SER A 27 -12.66 5.56 17.86
C SER A 27 -12.98 6.43 16.64
N LEU A 28 -12.84 5.91 15.41
CA LEU A 28 -13.19 6.63 14.20
C LEU A 28 -14.66 7.09 14.21
N GLU A 29 -15.57 6.29 14.77
CA GLU A 29 -17.01 6.56 14.75
C GLU A 29 -17.35 7.93 15.40
N LYS A 30 -16.59 8.32 16.42
CA LYS A 30 -16.75 9.60 17.12
C LYS A 30 -16.51 10.81 16.20
N ASN A 31 -15.72 10.61 15.14
CA ASN A 31 -15.17 11.67 14.32
C ASN A 31 -15.72 11.72 12.89
N LEU A 32 -16.54 10.75 12.47
CA LEU A 32 -17.06 10.67 11.09
C LEU A 32 -17.80 11.94 10.64
N SER A 33 -18.69 12.48 11.49
CA SER A 33 -19.45 13.69 11.14
C SER A 33 -18.56 14.91 10.94
N LEU A 34 -17.54 15.08 11.79
CA LEU A 34 -16.58 16.17 11.66
C LEU A 34 -15.66 15.96 10.45
N LEU A 35 -15.17 14.74 10.23
CA LEU A 35 -14.31 14.39 9.09
C LEU A 35 -14.96 14.77 7.75
N GLY A 36 -16.24 14.49 7.57
CA GLY A 36 -16.97 14.89 6.35
C GLY A 36 -16.94 16.40 6.08
N LYS A 37 -16.94 17.22 7.13
CA LYS A 37 -16.87 18.69 7.04
C LYS A 37 -15.45 19.23 6.84
N LEU A 38 -14.44 18.39 6.98
CA LEU A 38 -13.02 18.76 6.85
C LEU A 38 -12.44 18.38 5.48
N LEU A 39 -13.26 17.81 4.58
CA LEU A 39 -12.80 17.38 3.26
C LEU A 39 -12.27 18.51 2.38
N ASN A 40 -12.65 19.77 2.61
CA ASN A 40 -12.04 20.91 1.91
C ASN A 40 -10.89 21.57 2.69
N LYS A 41 -10.56 21.09 3.90
CA LYS A 41 -9.55 21.70 4.79
C LYS A 41 -8.28 20.89 4.97
N ALA A 42 -8.36 19.57 4.80
CA ALA A 42 -7.21 18.67 4.84
C ALA A 42 -7.32 17.56 3.79
N LEU A 43 -6.18 17.11 3.28
CA LEU A 43 -6.10 15.87 2.50
C LEU A 43 -6.41 14.69 3.41
N VAL A 44 -7.24 13.76 2.94
CA VAL A 44 -7.71 12.62 3.75
C VAL A 44 -7.22 11.34 3.10
N PHE A 45 -6.48 10.54 3.86
CA PHE A 45 -5.91 9.28 3.45
C PHE A 45 -6.60 8.13 4.16
N ALA A 46 -6.94 7.06 3.44
CA ALA A 46 -7.48 5.86 4.03
C ALA A 46 -6.99 4.61 3.31
N GLY A 47 -6.38 3.68 4.05
CA GLY A 47 -5.90 2.40 3.52
C GLY A 47 -6.76 1.23 3.96
N GLY A 48 -6.93 0.24 3.07
CA GLY A 48 -7.59 -1.04 3.38
C GLY A 48 -8.92 -0.88 4.12
N SER A 49 -8.97 -1.32 5.39
CA SER A 49 -10.17 -1.26 6.24
C SER A 49 -10.67 0.17 6.50
N ALA A 50 -9.80 1.18 6.55
CA ALA A 50 -10.22 2.55 6.80
C ALA A 50 -11.02 3.11 5.63
N LEU A 51 -10.65 2.71 4.40
CA LEU A 51 -11.39 3.09 3.19
C LEU A 51 -12.84 2.60 3.26
N ASN A 52 -13.04 1.36 3.70
CA ASN A 52 -14.39 0.78 3.88
C ASN A 52 -15.18 1.47 4.99
N ALA A 53 -14.54 1.83 6.10
CA ALA A 53 -15.19 2.51 7.21
C ALA A 53 -15.72 3.89 6.79
N LEU A 54 -14.94 4.64 6.01
CA LEU A 54 -15.36 5.94 5.47
C LEU A 54 -16.41 5.79 4.36
N SER A 55 -16.20 4.87 3.42
CA SER A 55 -17.06 4.75 2.24
C SER A 55 -18.48 4.27 2.59
N LYS A 56 -18.65 3.44 3.64
CA LYS A 56 -19.97 3.05 4.18
C LYS A 56 -20.75 4.19 4.83
N ARG A 57 -20.10 5.33 5.05
CA ARG A 57 -20.67 6.55 5.60
C ARG A 57 -20.67 7.67 4.58
N ASP A 58 -20.48 7.32 3.30
CA ASP A 58 -20.46 8.24 2.16
C ASP A 58 -19.37 9.31 2.26
N ILE A 59 -18.34 9.09 3.09
CA ILE A 59 -17.17 9.96 3.18
C ILE A 59 -16.14 9.44 2.20
N GLN A 60 -15.82 10.26 1.19
CA GLN A 60 -14.82 9.91 0.20
C GLN A 60 -13.46 10.49 0.61
N PRO A 61 -12.45 9.64 0.91
CA PRO A 61 -11.10 10.14 1.11
C PRO A 61 -10.50 10.63 -0.21
N HIS A 62 -9.56 11.55 -0.09
CA HIS A 62 -8.79 12.08 -1.21
C HIS A 62 -7.84 11.04 -1.80
N PHE A 63 -7.29 10.18 -0.93
CA PHE A 63 -6.33 9.16 -1.31
C PHE A 63 -6.64 7.82 -0.64
N GLY A 64 -6.61 6.76 -1.44
CA GLY A 64 -6.55 5.38 -0.99
C GLY A 64 -5.11 4.87 -0.96
N ALA A 65 -4.83 3.83 -0.18
CA ALA A 65 -3.55 3.14 -0.24
C ALA A 65 -3.66 1.63 0.04
N GLY A 66 -2.73 0.84 -0.52
CA GLY A 66 -2.64 -0.59 -0.30
C GLY A 66 -1.37 -1.22 -0.85
N ILE A 67 -0.71 -2.05 -0.03
CA ILE A 67 0.56 -2.72 -0.35
C ILE A 67 0.55 -4.23 -0.02
N ASP A 68 -0.53 -4.73 0.55
CA ASP A 68 -0.58 -6.10 1.07
C ASP A 68 -0.62 -7.14 -0.07
N PRO A 69 0.26 -8.15 -0.06
CA PRO A 69 0.27 -9.24 -1.04
C PRO A 69 -0.76 -10.35 -0.72
N ASN A 70 -1.57 -10.19 0.33
CA ASN A 70 -2.40 -11.27 0.88
C ASN A 70 -3.86 -11.22 0.39
N ALA A 71 -4.51 -12.39 0.40
CA ALA A 71 -5.89 -12.55 -0.07
C ALA A 71 -6.92 -11.62 0.59
N PRO A 72 -6.89 -11.37 1.92
CA PRO A 72 -7.82 -10.43 2.57
C PRO A 72 -7.82 -9.02 1.98
N GLN A 73 -6.73 -8.60 1.33
CA GLN A 73 -6.68 -7.30 0.65
C GLN A 73 -7.68 -7.20 -0.51
N TYR A 74 -7.97 -8.33 -1.19
CA TYR A 74 -9.00 -8.37 -2.23
C TYR A 74 -10.37 -8.05 -1.66
N ASP A 75 -10.76 -8.69 -0.56
CA ASP A 75 -12.07 -8.49 0.06
C ASP A 75 -12.23 -7.04 0.55
N ARG A 76 -11.17 -6.47 1.14
CA ARG A 76 -11.19 -5.07 1.57
C ARG A 76 -11.41 -4.11 0.41
N LEU A 77 -10.72 -4.30 -0.72
CA LEU A 77 -10.84 -3.40 -1.87
C LEU A 77 -12.07 -3.69 -2.74
N SER A 78 -12.63 -4.89 -2.74
CA SER A 78 -13.81 -5.20 -3.56
C SER A 78 -15.11 -4.65 -2.96
N THR A 79 -15.16 -4.44 -1.64
CA THR A 79 -16.36 -3.96 -0.93
C THR A 79 -16.46 -2.44 -0.80
N ASN A 80 -15.43 -1.69 -1.19
CA ASN A 80 -15.43 -0.23 -1.02
C ASN A 80 -16.27 0.46 -2.12
N SER A 81 -16.92 1.58 -1.76
CA SER A 81 -17.75 2.39 -2.68
C SER A 81 -17.03 3.64 -3.21
N SER A 82 -15.76 3.83 -2.86
CA SER A 82 -14.91 4.94 -3.28
C SER A 82 -14.21 4.63 -4.61
N PHE A 83 -14.99 4.32 -5.65
CA PHE A 83 -14.50 3.73 -6.90
C PHE A 83 -13.40 4.56 -7.59
N GLU A 84 -13.57 5.88 -7.66
CA GLU A 84 -12.68 6.77 -8.42
C GLU A 84 -11.63 7.48 -7.55
N THR A 85 -11.45 7.07 -6.29
CA THR A 85 -10.42 7.62 -5.41
C THR A 85 -9.01 7.24 -5.92
N PRO A 86 -8.10 8.21 -6.10
CA PRO A 86 -6.70 7.94 -6.43
C PRO A 86 -6.03 7.03 -5.39
N PHE A 87 -5.35 5.98 -5.84
CA PHE A 87 -4.94 4.88 -4.98
C PHE A 87 -3.43 4.63 -5.07
N PHE A 88 -2.72 4.83 -3.96
CA PHE A 88 -1.29 4.52 -3.83
C PHE A 88 -1.05 3.03 -3.67
N TYR A 89 -0.12 2.49 -4.44
CA TYR A 89 0.26 1.08 -4.36
C TYR A 89 1.74 0.87 -4.70
N ARG A 90 2.25 -0.30 -4.33
CA ARG A 90 3.58 -0.82 -4.71
C ARG A 90 3.44 -2.17 -5.42
N ASN A 91 4.52 -2.62 -6.05
CA ASN A 91 4.52 -3.85 -6.86
C ASN A 91 4.12 -5.12 -6.07
N ARG A 92 4.29 -5.10 -4.73
CA ARG A 92 3.87 -6.18 -3.82
C ARG A 92 2.35 -6.31 -3.62
N LEU A 93 1.53 -5.34 -4.04
CA LEU A 93 0.08 -5.44 -3.89
C LEU A 93 -0.46 -6.68 -4.64
N LEU A 94 -1.34 -7.45 -3.99
CA LEU A 94 -1.96 -8.63 -4.60
C LEU A 94 -2.61 -8.29 -5.95
N HIS A 95 -2.23 -8.99 -7.02
CA HIS A 95 -2.72 -8.75 -8.38
C HIS A 95 -4.26 -8.72 -8.49
N LYS A 96 -4.94 -9.66 -7.83
CA LYS A 96 -6.42 -9.70 -7.80
C LYS A 96 -7.02 -8.44 -7.17
N ALA A 97 -6.43 -7.95 -6.08
CA ALA A 97 -6.86 -6.73 -5.41
C ALA A 97 -6.54 -5.48 -6.25
N PHE A 98 -5.39 -5.46 -6.93
CA PHE A 98 -5.03 -4.39 -7.86
C PHE A 98 -6.08 -4.20 -8.98
N ASN A 99 -6.65 -5.30 -9.50
CA ASN A 99 -7.65 -5.25 -10.57
C ASN A 99 -9.03 -4.72 -10.13
N THR A 100 -9.28 -4.59 -8.82
CA THR A 100 -10.49 -3.95 -8.29
C THR A 100 -10.35 -2.43 -8.19
N ILE A 101 -9.15 -1.87 -8.36
CA ILE A 101 -8.93 -0.42 -8.33
C ILE A 101 -9.44 0.20 -9.64
N HIS A 102 -10.41 1.11 -9.52
CA HIS A 102 -11.00 1.85 -10.64
C HIS A 102 -10.39 3.24 -10.82
N GLY A 103 -10.14 3.98 -9.75
CA GLY A 103 -9.54 5.31 -9.77
C GLY A 103 -8.10 5.35 -10.29
N PRO A 104 -7.49 6.55 -10.37
CA PRO A 104 -6.09 6.72 -10.77
C PRO A 104 -5.16 5.87 -9.91
N ARG A 105 -4.31 5.05 -10.55
CA ARG A 105 -3.39 4.13 -9.86
C ARG A 105 -2.05 4.83 -9.67
N LEU A 106 -1.67 5.12 -8.44
CA LEU A 106 -0.46 5.87 -8.11
C LEU A 106 0.65 4.89 -7.69
N TYR A 107 1.54 4.57 -8.62
CA TYR A 107 2.66 3.66 -8.37
C TYR A 107 3.75 4.39 -7.59
N VAL A 108 4.04 3.91 -6.39
CA VAL A 108 5.19 4.35 -5.58
C VAL A 108 6.33 3.40 -5.83
N THR A 109 7.53 3.92 -6.10
CA THR A 109 8.71 3.06 -6.31
C THR A 109 9.18 2.36 -5.03
N GLY A 110 9.92 1.27 -5.21
CA GLY A 110 10.45 0.44 -4.15
C GLY A 110 9.42 -0.51 -3.54
N SER A 111 9.93 -1.47 -2.76
CA SER A 111 9.10 -2.42 -2.02
C SER A 111 9.87 -2.95 -0.80
N GLY A 112 9.37 -2.68 0.40
CA GLY A 112 10.02 -3.03 1.66
C GLY A 112 10.17 -4.54 1.81
N GLY A 113 11.42 -5.04 1.77
CA GLY A 113 11.71 -6.47 1.86
C GLY A 113 11.37 -7.27 0.59
N TYR A 114 11.21 -6.63 -0.58
CA TYR A 114 10.99 -7.32 -1.85
C TYR A 114 11.82 -6.67 -2.98
N ASP A 115 13.10 -7.05 -3.07
CA ASP A 115 14.05 -6.42 -3.99
C ASP A 115 13.73 -6.65 -5.48
N ILE A 116 12.84 -7.60 -5.78
CA ILE A 116 12.35 -7.84 -7.15
C ILE A 116 11.74 -6.58 -7.77
N SER A 117 11.16 -5.66 -6.98
CA SER A 117 10.66 -4.39 -7.53
C SER A 117 11.79 -3.56 -8.15
N SER A 118 12.93 -3.50 -7.47
CA SER A 118 14.10 -2.73 -7.91
C SER A 118 14.65 -3.26 -9.23
N PHE A 119 14.69 -4.59 -9.42
CA PHE A 119 15.07 -5.19 -10.70
C PHE A 119 14.21 -4.69 -11.87
N PHE A 120 12.89 -4.69 -11.69
CA PHE A 120 11.98 -4.20 -12.74
C PHE A 120 12.08 -2.69 -12.92
N GLU A 121 12.17 -1.91 -11.84
CA GLU A 121 12.28 -0.46 -11.91
C GLU A 121 13.55 -0.02 -12.65
N GLU A 122 14.71 -0.58 -12.28
CA GLU A 122 15.98 -0.36 -12.95
C GLU A 122 15.92 -0.75 -14.43
N GLY A 123 15.43 -1.95 -14.72
CA GLY A 123 15.32 -2.48 -16.09
C GLY A 123 14.35 -1.70 -16.98
N LEU A 124 13.37 -1.02 -16.38
CA LEU A 124 12.38 -0.19 -17.06
C LEU A 124 12.72 1.31 -17.04
N GLY A 125 13.81 1.71 -16.37
CA GLY A 125 14.21 3.10 -16.22
C GLY A 125 13.25 3.92 -15.36
N ILE A 126 12.48 3.27 -14.48
CA ILE A 126 11.62 3.93 -13.51
C ILE A 126 12.51 4.37 -12.35
N LYS A 127 12.60 5.69 -12.17
CA LYS A 127 13.34 6.29 -11.06
C LYS A 127 12.35 6.84 -10.07
N GLY A 128 12.64 6.67 -8.79
CA GLY A 128 11.84 7.26 -7.74
C GLY A 128 12.67 7.55 -6.50
N THR A 129 11.99 8.06 -5.49
CA THR A 129 12.60 8.46 -4.22
C THR A 129 12.27 7.39 -3.19
N PRO A 130 13.29 6.77 -2.56
CA PRO A 130 13.05 5.79 -1.51
C PRO A 130 12.22 6.41 -0.37
N ILE A 131 11.12 5.75 -0.03
CA ILE A 131 10.37 6.01 1.20
C ILE A 131 10.17 4.69 1.94
N GLU A 132 10.10 4.75 3.26
CA GLU A 132 9.80 3.59 4.09
C GLU A 132 8.33 3.16 3.94
N GLU A 133 8.01 1.91 4.28
CA GLU A 133 6.61 1.42 4.29
C GLU A 133 6.05 1.33 5.71
N GLY A 134 6.91 1.34 6.74
CA GLY A 134 6.56 0.97 8.10
C GLY A 134 6.01 -0.46 8.20
N HIS A 135 5.11 -0.69 9.17
CA HIS A 135 4.59 -2.03 9.47
C HIS A 135 3.21 -2.31 8.86
N ASN A 136 2.46 -1.28 8.48
CA ASN A 136 1.12 -1.40 7.93
C ASN A 136 0.82 -0.30 6.89
N VAL A 137 -0.35 -0.37 6.27
CA VAL A 137 -0.79 0.60 5.26
C VAL A 137 -0.94 2.03 5.80
N VAL A 138 -1.15 2.21 7.10
CA VAL A 138 -1.27 3.54 7.72
C VAL A 138 0.09 4.20 7.90
N ASN A 139 1.12 3.44 8.27
CA ASN A 139 2.50 3.93 8.24
C ASN A 139 2.92 4.30 6.80
N PHE A 140 2.51 3.50 5.82
CA PHE A 140 2.72 3.84 4.42
C PHE A 140 2.00 5.15 4.02
N CYS A 141 0.76 5.37 4.49
CA CYS A 141 0.08 6.67 4.30
C CYS A 141 0.82 7.83 4.97
N LEU A 142 1.46 7.62 6.12
CA LEU A 142 2.27 8.64 6.80
C LEU A 142 3.47 9.05 5.95
N GLU A 143 4.21 8.07 5.46
CA GLU A 143 5.36 8.29 4.58
C GLU A 143 4.95 8.99 3.29
N ILE A 144 3.83 8.59 2.68
CA ILE A 144 3.30 9.27 1.50
C ILE A 144 2.92 10.72 1.84
N ALA A 145 2.15 10.96 2.90
CA ALA A 145 1.72 12.30 3.28
C ALA A 145 2.94 13.22 3.54
N HIS A 146 3.97 12.69 4.21
CA HIS A 146 5.23 13.38 4.41
C HIS A 146 5.96 13.66 3.09
N ALA A 147 6.10 12.66 2.21
CA ALA A 147 6.74 12.81 0.91
C ALA A 147 6.00 13.82 0.00
N LEU A 148 4.67 13.89 0.08
CA LEU A 148 3.84 14.91 -0.59
C LEU A 148 4.09 16.33 -0.03
N GLY A 149 4.70 16.45 1.15
CA GLY A 149 5.03 17.70 1.83
C GLY A 149 3.96 18.18 2.83
N CYS A 150 3.03 17.31 3.22
CA CYS A 150 1.92 17.68 4.09
C CYS A 150 2.42 18.06 5.49
N ASN A 151 1.82 19.10 6.06
CA ASN A 151 2.09 19.56 7.42
C ASN A 151 0.93 20.45 7.91
N PRO A 152 0.31 20.18 9.08
CA PRO A 152 0.52 19.04 9.97
C PRO A 152 0.03 17.71 9.38
N ILE A 153 0.50 16.60 9.96
CA ILE A 153 -0.03 15.25 9.70
C ILE A 153 -0.78 14.77 10.96
N ILE A 154 -2.05 14.40 10.78
CA ILE A 154 -3.02 14.19 11.85
C ILE A 154 -3.56 12.76 11.73
N PHE A 155 -3.51 11.97 12.80
CA PHE A 155 -4.09 10.63 12.82
C PHE A 155 -5.49 10.64 13.43
N VAL A 156 -6.45 9.92 12.83
CA VAL A 156 -7.80 9.75 13.38
C VAL A 156 -8.21 8.29 13.28
N GLY A 157 -8.78 7.72 14.34
CA GLY A 157 -9.25 6.33 14.35
C GLY A 157 -8.11 5.30 14.31
N MET A 158 -6.94 5.64 14.84
CA MET A 158 -5.77 4.75 14.96
C MET A 158 -5.62 4.24 16.39
N ASP A 159 -6.59 3.44 16.81
CA ASP A 159 -6.69 2.96 18.19
C ASP A 159 -5.51 2.03 18.58
N LEU A 160 -5.06 1.16 17.67
CA LEU A 160 -3.98 0.19 17.91
C LEU A 160 -4.23 -0.68 19.15
N ALA A 161 -5.51 -0.99 19.40
CA ALA A 161 -5.97 -1.69 20.58
C ALA A 161 -7.39 -2.24 20.36
N TYR A 162 -7.84 -3.11 21.26
CA TYR A 162 -9.23 -3.56 21.33
C TYR A 162 -10.08 -2.55 22.11
N THR A 163 -10.32 -1.36 21.53
CA THR A 163 -11.15 -0.31 22.14
C THR A 163 -12.60 -0.80 22.27
N ASP A 164 -13.16 -0.72 23.48
CA ASP A 164 -14.47 -1.28 23.81
C ASP A 164 -14.63 -2.75 23.37
N MET A 165 -13.53 -3.51 23.44
CA MET A 165 -13.41 -4.90 23.02
C MET A 165 -13.68 -5.13 21.53
N LYS A 166 -13.44 -4.12 20.69
CA LYS A 166 -13.52 -4.20 19.23
C LYS A 166 -12.17 -3.87 18.59
N ALA A 167 -11.82 -4.59 17.53
CA ALA A 167 -10.60 -4.29 16.77
C ALA A 167 -10.81 -3.21 15.68
N TYR A 168 -12.04 -3.05 15.19
CA TYR A 168 -12.35 -2.14 14.08
C TYR A 168 -13.63 -1.31 14.32
N ALA A 169 -13.75 -0.21 13.60
CA ALA A 169 -14.98 0.57 13.48
C ALA A 169 -16.11 -0.25 12.83
N SER A 170 -17.34 0.19 13.10
CA SER A 170 -18.54 -0.41 12.52
C SER A 170 -18.47 -0.32 10.99
N GLY A 171 -18.82 -1.41 10.31
CA GLY A 171 -18.79 -1.46 8.85
C GLY A 171 -17.51 -2.03 8.23
N VAL A 172 -16.44 -2.27 8.99
CA VAL A 172 -15.31 -3.06 8.48
C VAL A 172 -15.66 -4.55 8.51
N ILE A 173 -16.20 -5.02 9.64
CA ILE A 173 -16.70 -6.38 9.88
C ILE A 173 -18.00 -6.23 10.70
N GLU A 174 -19.06 -6.99 10.39
CA GLU A 174 -20.38 -6.86 11.03
C GLU A 174 -20.37 -7.29 12.52
N ASP A 175 -19.57 -8.30 12.88
CA ASP A 175 -19.31 -8.67 14.27
C ASP A 175 -17.79 -8.82 14.51
N ASN A 176 -17.24 -7.90 15.29
CA ASN A 176 -15.80 -7.84 15.59
C ASN A 176 -15.52 -7.70 17.09
N ARG A 177 -16.52 -7.97 17.92
CA ARG A 177 -16.34 -8.00 19.36
C ARG A 177 -15.53 -9.23 19.74
N VAL A 178 -14.61 -9.06 20.66
CA VAL A 178 -13.77 -10.14 21.19
C VAL A 178 -13.97 -10.25 22.69
N GLU A 179 -13.93 -11.48 23.21
CA GLU A 179 -13.94 -11.72 24.64
C GLU A 179 -12.50 -11.70 25.19
N ALA A 180 -12.34 -11.16 26.40
CA ALA A 180 -11.01 -11.00 27.00
C ALA A 180 -10.30 -12.35 27.22
N ALA A 181 -11.05 -13.41 27.54
CA ALA A 181 -10.52 -14.75 27.72
C ALA A 181 -9.91 -15.31 26.42
N ASP A 182 -10.54 -15.06 25.28
CA ASP A 182 -10.12 -15.61 23.99
C ASP A 182 -8.80 -14.98 23.52
N ILE A 183 -8.66 -13.67 23.69
CA ILE A 183 -7.47 -12.93 23.23
C ILE A 183 -6.27 -13.07 24.17
N THR A 184 -6.49 -13.34 25.46
CA THR A 184 -5.40 -13.48 26.44
C THR A 184 -4.85 -14.90 26.54
N THR A 185 -5.65 -15.91 26.16
CA THR A 185 -5.24 -17.33 26.18
C THR A 185 -4.63 -17.80 24.86
N ALA A 186 -4.55 -16.92 23.86
CA ALA A 186 -3.96 -17.24 22.57
C ALA A 186 -2.50 -17.69 22.72
N GLN A 187 -2.19 -18.90 22.25
CA GLN A 187 -0.83 -19.48 22.32
C GLN A 187 0.13 -18.84 21.32
N ASN A 188 -0.40 -18.21 20.26
CA ASN A 188 0.40 -17.51 19.27
C ASN A 188 0.72 -16.10 19.78
N ILE A 189 2.02 -15.76 19.81
CA ILE A 189 2.51 -14.45 20.24
C ILE A 189 1.84 -13.29 19.47
N ASP A 190 1.52 -13.49 18.19
CA ASP A 190 0.87 -12.49 17.31
C ASP A 190 -0.59 -12.19 17.65
N GLN A 191 -1.18 -13.03 18.50
CA GLN A 191 -2.58 -12.97 18.91
C GLN A 191 -2.73 -12.82 20.43
N ALA A 192 -1.66 -13.07 21.19
CA ALA A 192 -1.64 -12.93 22.63
C ALA A 192 -1.77 -11.45 23.03
N ALA A 193 -2.93 -11.10 23.57
CA ALA A 193 -3.21 -9.75 24.02
C ALA A 193 -2.36 -9.38 25.25
N LEU A 194 -1.85 -8.16 25.21
CA LEU A 194 -1.09 -7.51 26.27
C LEU A 194 -1.95 -6.42 26.89
N LEU A 195 -1.88 -6.28 28.21
CA LEU A 195 -2.55 -5.19 28.92
C LEU A 195 -1.63 -3.96 28.95
N LYS A 196 -2.13 -2.83 28.47
CA LYS A 196 -1.48 -1.52 28.46
C LYS A 196 -2.42 -0.45 28.99
N THR A 197 -1.95 0.78 29.05
CA THR A 197 -2.75 1.95 29.41
C THR A 197 -3.08 2.73 28.14
N ASP A 198 -4.34 3.13 27.98
CA ASP A 198 -4.81 3.96 26.88
C ASP A 198 -4.43 5.44 27.07
N ILE A 199 -4.77 6.28 26.10
CA ILE A 199 -4.50 7.73 26.13
C ILE A 199 -5.23 8.48 27.26
N TYR A 200 -6.20 7.85 27.93
CA TYR A 200 -6.98 8.40 29.04
C TYR A 200 -6.57 7.82 30.39
N GLY A 201 -5.52 7.00 30.46
CA GLY A 201 -5.07 6.37 31.70
C GLY A 201 -5.82 5.09 32.08
N LYS A 202 -6.68 4.55 31.22
CA LYS A 202 -7.48 3.34 31.47
C LYS A 202 -6.78 2.08 30.95
N PRO A 203 -6.99 0.91 31.58
CA PRO A 203 -6.45 -0.35 31.07
C PRO A 203 -7.08 -0.72 29.73
N ILE A 204 -6.27 -1.17 28.78
CA ILE A 204 -6.70 -1.59 27.44
C ILE A 204 -5.89 -2.80 26.95
N TYR A 205 -6.55 -3.70 26.21
CA TYR A 205 -5.88 -4.81 25.54
C TYR A 205 -5.34 -4.40 24.18
N THR A 206 -4.10 -4.76 23.89
CA THR A 206 -3.43 -4.51 22.60
C THR A 206 -2.58 -5.73 22.22
N LEU A 207 -1.95 -5.69 21.04
CA LEU A 207 -1.06 -6.73 20.53
C LEU A 207 0.35 -6.17 20.36
N TRP A 208 1.37 -7.03 20.42
CA TRP A 208 2.76 -6.58 20.26
C TRP A 208 2.99 -5.85 18.93
N LYS A 209 2.34 -6.29 17.84
CA LYS A 209 2.42 -5.65 16.52
C LYS A 209 1.85 -4.23 16.53
N TRP A 210 0.76 -4.00 17.25
CA TRP A 210 0.15 -2.68 17.39
C TRP A 210 0.99 -1.76 18.26
N ILE A 211 1.67 -2.31 19.28
CA ILE A 211 2.69 -1.57 20.02
C ILE A 211 3.85 -1.17 19.09
N ALA A 212 4.36 -2.10 18.28
CA ALA A 212 5.43 -1.81 17.32
C ALA A 212 5.00 -0.73 16.31
N GLU A 213 3.76 -0.77 15.83
CA GLU A 213 3.18 0.25 14.96
C GLU A 213 3.12 1.63 15.63
N ALA A 214 2.74 1.69 16.92
CA ALA A 214 2.70 2.94 17.69
C ALA A 214 4.10 3.52 17.94
N GLU A 215 5.06 2.68 18.32
CA GLU A 215 6.46 3.05 18.51
C GLU A 215 7.06 3.59 17.20
N TRP A 216 6.79 2.93 16.07
CA TRP A 216 7.29 3.38 14.76
C TRP A 216 6.79 4.79 14.41
N ILE A 217 5.53 5.12 14.69
CA ILE A 217 5.00 6.50 14.49
C ILE A 217 5.68 7.50 15.42
N GLY A 218 5.97 7.11 16.66
CA GLY A 218 6.71 7.93 17.61
C GLY A 218 8.16 8.20 17.17
N ASP A 219 8.85 7.15 16.71
CA ASP A 219 10.21 7.24 16.16
C ASP A 219 10.25 8.09 14.90
N PHE A 220 9.27 7.94 14.01
CA PHE A 220 9.09 8.80 12.84
C PHE A 220 8.94 10.28 13.25
N ALA A 221 8.03 10.60 14.16
CA ALA A 221 7.82 11.97 14.64
C ALA A 221 9.08 12.56 15.29
N LYS A 222 9.89 11.73 15.96
CA LYS A 222 11.17 12.12 16.55
C LYS A 222 12.27 12.36 15.50
N ALA A 223 12.30 11.54 14.45
CA ALA A 223 13.24 11.67 13.33
C ALA A 223 12.95 12.88 12.43
N HIS A 224 11.70 13.35 12.42
CA HIS A 224 11.23 14.47 11.61
C HIS A 224 10.68 15.63 12.48
N PRO A 225 11.53 16.37 13.21
CA PRO A 225 11.08 17.45 14.11
C PRO A 225 10.53 18.69 13.38
N ASP A 226 10.71 18.79 12.06
CA ASP A 226 10.22 19.88 11.21
C ASP A 226 8.75 19.72 10.80
N ILE A 227 8.22 18.49 10.86
CA ILE A 227 6.80 18.22 10.63
C ILE A 227 6.05 18.10 11.95
N LYS A 228 4.81 18.55 11.95
CA LYS A 228 3.94 18.43 13.12
C LYS A 228 3.06 17.20 13.00
N VAL A 229 3.44 16.14 13.70
CA VAL A 229 2.63 14.94 13.85
C VAL A 229 1.70 15.08 15.06
N ILE A 230 0.41 14.79 14.89
CA ILE A 230 -0.59 14.91 15.95
C ILE A 230 -1.47 13.65 15.96
N ASN A 231 -1.69 13.10 17.15
CA ASN A 231 -2.67 12.05 17.33
C ASN A 231 -4.03 12.66 17.69
N ALA A 232 -4.96 12.67 16.74
CA ALA A 232 -6.35 13.06 16.95
C ALA A 232 -7.30 11.86 17.17
N THR A 233 -6.74 10.68 17.44
CA THR A 233 -7.51 9.49 17.82
C THR A 233 -8.01 9.66 19.24
N GLU A 234 -9.32 9.50 19.44
CA GLU A 234 -10.01 9.64 20.72
C GLU A 234 -10.26 8.28 21.38
N GLY A 235 -9.19 7.48 21.46
CA GLY A 235 -9.17 6.15 22.05
C GLY A 235 -7.84 5.45 21.80
N GLY A 236 -7.70 4.25 22.36
CA GLY A 236 -6.57 3.38 22.04
C GLY A 236 -5.25 3.73 22.74
N LEU A 237 -4.16 3.16 22.23
CA LEU A 237 -2.85 3.13 22.88
C LEU A 237 -2.12 4.49 22.87
N GLY A 238 -2.34 5.31 21.84
CA GLY A 238 -1.52 6.51 21.59
C GLY A 238 -0.17 6.20 20.94
N PHE A 239 0.62 7.24 20.65
CA PHE A 239 1.95 7.10 20.07
C PHE A 239 3.00 7.77 20.98
N PRO A 240 4.10 7.10 21.34
CA PRO A 240 5.13 7.68 22.20
C PRO A 240 5.68 9.00 21.63
N GLY A 241 5.74 10.04 22.47
CA GLY A 241 6.29 11.35 22.09
C GLY A 241 5.40 12.21 21.18
N VAL A 242 4.26 11.71 20.69
CA VAL A 242 3.32 12.46 19.85
C VAL A 242 2.18 13.02 20.71
N PRO A 243 1.81 14.31 20.58
CA PRO A 243 0.72 14.87 21.37
C PRO A 243 -0.64 14.33 20.95
N ASN A 244 -1.45 13.98 21.96
CA ASN A 244 -2.87 13.62 21.80
C ASN A 244 -3.79 14.83 21.97
N LYS A 245 -4.74 15.00 21.04
CA LYS A 245 -5.78 16.05 21.04
C LYS A 245 -7.08 15.51 20.44
N THR A 246 -8.21 16.17 20.65
CA THR A 246 -9.43 15.84 19.88
C THR A 246 -9.30 16.34 18.44
N LEU A 247 -10.04 15.74 17.51
CA LEU A 247 -10.05 16.23 16.13
C LEU A 247 -10.60 17.66 16.03
N GLU A 248 -11.58 18.00 16.88
CA GLU A 248 -12.15 19.35 16.97
C GLU A 248 -11.09 20.39 17.35
N GLU A 249 -10.32 20.16 18.42
CA GLU A 249 -9.24 21.06 18.82
C GLU A 249 -8.15 21.22 17.75
N VAL A 250 -7.85 20.15 17.01
CA VAL A 250 -6.87 20.16 15.93
C VAL A 250 -7.40 20.94 14.73
N ALA A 251 -8.66 20.72 14.35
CA ALA A 251 -9.33 21.45 13.30
C ALA A 251 -9.36 22.95 13.61
N ASP A 252 -9.77 23.29 14.83
CA ASP A 252 -9.82 24.67 15.31
C ASP A 252 -8.46 25.35 15.43
N LYS A 253 -7.37 24.59 15.47
CA LYS A 253 -6.04 25.18 15.55
C LYS A 253 -5.33 25.26 14.20
N TYR A 254 -5.49 24.25 13.36
CA TYR A 254 -4.64 24.06 12.18
C TYR A 254 -5.39 24.07 10.84
N LEU A 255 -6.69 23.78 10.82
CA LEU A 255 -7.46 23.61 9.59
C LEU A 255 -8.25 24.89 9.27
N LYS A 256 -7.53 25.94 8.85
CA LYS A 256 -8.09 27.29 8.66
C LYS A 256 -8.40 27.68 7.23
N GLU A 257 -7.72 27.05 6.27
CA GLU A 257 -7.84 27.34 4.85
C GLU A 257 -8.72 26.30 4.16
N ASP A 258 -9.46 26.74 3.16
CA ASP A 258 -10.15 25.84 2.22
C ASP A 258 -9.31 25.63 0.96
N TYR A 259 -9.46 24.45 0.36
CA TYR A 259 -8.71 24.00 -0.80
C TYR A 259 -9.63 23.29 -1.80
N ASP A 260 -9.39 23.54 -3.09
CA ASP A 260 -9.93 22.72 -4.19
C ASP A 260 -9.05 21.48 -4.36
N PHE A 261 -9.12 20.54 -3.40
CA PHE A 261 -8.26 19.36 -3.45
C PHE A 261 -8.53 18.48 -4.67
N LYS A 262 -9.78 18.38 -5.15
CA LYS A 262 -10.08 17.63 -6.36
C LYS A 262 -9.34 18.20 -7.58
N GLY A 263 -9.38 19.53 -7.78
CA GLY A 263 -8.64 20.20 -8.85
C GLY A 263 -7.12 20.09 -8.69
N MET A 264 -6.61 20.24 -7.47
CA MET A 264 -5.18 20.11 -7.17
C MET A 264 -4.66 18.70 -7.44
N ILE A 265 -5.32 17.68 -6.89
CA ILE A 265 -4.95 16.28 -7.03
C ILE A 265 -5.03 15.85 -8.49
N HIS A 266 -6.14 16.16 -9.16
CA HIS A 266 -6.30 15.85 -10.59
C HIS A 266 -5.16 16.44 -11.40
N SER A 267 -4.86 17.73 -11.21
CA SER A 267 -3.81 18.40 -11.96
C SER A 267 -2.44 17.78 -11.73
N GLU A 268 -2.06 17.50 -10.48
CA GLU A 268 -0.76 16.91 -10.17
C GLU A 268 -0.64 15.45 -10.62
N ILE A 269 -1.70 14.64 -10.52
CA ILE A 269 -1.74 13.27 -11.07
C ILE A 269 -1.52 13.32 -12.58
N PHE A 270 -2.27 14.14 -13.32
CA PHE A 270 -2.12 14.19 -14.77
C PHE A 270 -0.86 14.90 -15.25
N ASN A 271 -0.20 15.66 -14.38
CA ASN A 271 1.14 16.17 -14.62
C ASN A 271 2.24 15.18 -14.28
N SER A 272 1.93 14.15 -13.49
CA SER A 272 2.81 13.00 -13.34
C SER A 272 2.72 12.10 -14.56
N SER A 273 3.87 11.69 -15.10
CA SER A 273 3.88 10.67 -16.16
C SER A 273 4.59 9.43 -15.68
N MET A 274 3.96 8.28 -15.89
CA MET A 274 4.70 7.03 -15.88
C MET A 274 5.66 7.00 -17.07
N PRO A 275 6.92 6.55 -16.90
CA PRO A 275 7.81 6.29 -18.03
C PRO A 275 7.13 5.40 -19.06
N GLN A 276 7.46 5.58 -20.34
CA GLN A 276 6.93 4.77 -21.43
C GLN A 276 7.45 3.34 -21.34
N VAL A 277 6.71 2.50 -20.63
CA VAL A 277 7.05 1.09 -20.42
C VAL A 277 6.50 0.26 -21.57
N LYS A 278 7.41 -0.38 -22.32
CA LYS A 278 7.07 -1.27 -23.43
C LYS A 278 6.85 -2.69 -22.93
N LYS A 279 5.80 -3.35 -23.44
CA LYS A 279 5.48 -4.74 -23.09
C LYS A 279 6.63 -5.68 -23.41
N GLU A 280 7.31 -5.48 -24.53
CA GLU A 280 8.44 -6.30 -24.97
C GLU A 280 9.59 -6.24 -23.96
N LYS A 281 9.80 -5.07 -23.34
CA LYS A 281 10.84 -4.90 -22.31
C LYS A 281 10.47 -5.63 -21.03
N ILE A 282 9.20 -5.59 -20.60
CA ILE A 282 8.72 -6.39 -19.45
C ILE A 282 8.94 -7.87 -19.73
N SER A 283 8.52 -8.35 -20.90
CA SER A 283 8.69 -9.76 -21.29
C SER A 283 10.15 -10.19 -21.30
N SER A 284 11.05 -9.33 -21.82
CA SER A 284 12.50 -9.57 -21.78
C SER A 284 13.03 -9.69 -20.35
N LEU A 285 12.65 -8.77 -19.45
CA LEU A 285 13.09 -8.83 -18.05
C LEU A 285 12.56 -10.07 -17.32
N MET A 286 11.32 -10.48 -17.60
CA MET A 286 10.76 -11.73 -17.07
C MET A 286 11.52 -12.96 -17.56
N GLN A 287 11.90 -12.98 -18.85
CA GLN A 287 12.73 -14.05 -19.42
C GLN A 287 14.13 -14.09 -18.80
N ASP A 288 14.78 -12.92 -18.60
CA ASP A 288 16.09 -12.82 -17.96
C ASP A 288 16.04 -13.39 -16.53
N LEU A 289 15.01 -13.03 -15.76
CA LEU A 289 14.78 -13.54 -14.41
C LEU A 289 14.51 -15.06 -14.41
N GLN A 290 13.69 -15.54 -15.35
CA GLN A 290 13.39 -16.96 -15.50
C GLN A 290 14.65 -17.79 -15.79
N GLN A 291 15.49 -17.33 -16.73
CA GLN A 291 16.74 -18.00 -17.08
C GLN A 291 17.74 -17.98 -15.92
N SER A 292 17.84 -16.85 -15.22
CA SER A 292 18.71 -16.71 -14.04
C SER A 292 18.29 -17.65 -12.91
N LEU A 293 16.99 -17.75 -12.61
CA LEU A 293 16.50 -18.72 -11.61
C LEU A 293 16.71 -20.18 -12.05
N THR A 294 16.65 -20.46 -13.34
CA THR A 294 16.95 -21.80 -13.88
C THR A 294 18.42 -22.17 -13.61
N ARG A 295 19.36 -21.26 -13.90
CA ARG A 295 20.78 -21.45 -13.57
C ARG A 295 21.00 -21.59 -12.06
N CYS A 296 20.34 -20.76 -11.24
CA CYS A 296 20.41 -20.91 -9.78
C CYS A 296 20.01 -22.31 -9.32
N VAL A 297 18.96 -22.90 -9.89
CA VAL A 297 18.53 -24.27 -9.58
C VAL A 297 19.62 -25.29 -9.93
N GLU A 298 20.21 -25.19 -11.12
CA GLU A 298 21.29 -26.05 -11.58
C GLU A 298 22.53 -25.94 -10.66
N ASP A 299 22.91 -24.71 -10.30
CA ASP A 299 24.07 -24.43 -9.44
C ASP A 299 23.86 -24.97 -8.03
N PHE A 300 22.66 -24.81 -7.44
CA PHE A 300 22.36 -25.42 -6.14
C PHE A 300 22.37 -26.95 -6.19
N GLU A 301 21.92 -27.56 -7.28
CA GLU A 301 21.99 -29.03 -7.45
C GLU A 301 23.45 -29.51 -7.47
N ILE A 302 24.34 -28.76 -8.14
CA ILE A 302 25.77 -29.03 -8.15
C ILE A 302 26.37 -28.86 -6.75
N LEU A 303 26.09 -27.75 -6.07
CA LEU A 303 26.59 -27.47 -4.71
C LEU A 303 26.16 -28.54 -3.70
N ILE A 304 24.90 -28.99 -3.78
CA ILE A 304 24.40 -30.09 -2.95
C ILE A 304 25.20 -31.37 -3.20
N GLU A 305 25.45 -31.73 -4.46
CA GLU A 305 26.18 -32.96 -4.79
C GLU A 305 27.66 -32.88 -4.39
N GLU A 306 28.32 -31.76 -4.64
CA GLU A 306 29.71 -31.53 -4.19
C GLU A 306 29.81 -31.64 -2.66
N THR A 307 28.86 -31.06 -1.92
CA THR A 307 28.81 -31.15 -0.45
C THR A 307 28.59 -32.59 0.02
N ARG A 308 27.74 -33.37 -0.67
CA ARG A 308 27.54 -34.81 -0.40
C ARG A 308 28.79 -35.64 -0.69
N VAL A 309 29.58 -35.29 -1.70
CA VAL A 309 30.87 -35.96 -1.99
C VAL A 309 31.86 -35.72 -0.85
N ILE A 310 31.98 -34.49 -0.34
CA ILE A 310 32.82 -34.17 0.82
C ILE A 310 32.34 -34.94 2.06
N LYS A 311 31.03 -34.98 2.28
CA LYS A 311 30.42 -35.72 3.40
C LYS A 311 30.77 -37.20 3.35
N ARG A 312 30.52 -37.89 2.22
CA ARG A 312 30.83 -39.31 2.03
C ARG A 312 32.31 -39.63 2.22
N ARG A 313 33.21 -38.74 1.75
CA ARG A 313 34.66 -38.90 1.96
C ARG A 313 35.05 -38.76 3.44
N SER A 314 34.49 -37.78 4.12
CA SER A 314 34.75 -37.53 5.55
C SER A 314 34.23 -38.68 6.43
N GLU A 315 33.06 -39.25 6.09
CA GLU A 315 32.50 -40.45 6.72
C GLU A 315 33.40 -41.67 6.50
N LYS A 316 33.82 -41.92 5.26
CA LYS A 316 34.67 -43.05 4.89
C LYS A 316 36.04 -43.00 5.56
N ASP A 317 36.68 -41.84 5.54
CA ASP A 317 38.04 -41.67 6.04
C ASP A 317 38.10 -41.43 7.55
N ARG A 318 36.93 -41.27 8.22
CA ARG A 318 36.79 -40.94 9.66
C ARG A 318 37.67 -39.76 10.09
N LYS A 319 37.86 -38.79 9.19
CA LYS A 319 38.67 -37.59 9.41
C LYS A 319 38.02 -36.39 8.73
N VAL A 320 38.28 -35.20 9.24
CA VAL A 320 37.84 -33.95 8.61
C VAL A 320 38.65 -33.75 7.33
N CYS A 321 37.99 -33.77 6.17
CA CYS A 321 38.64 -33.47 4.89
C CYS A 321 38.85 -31.95 4.73
N PHE A 322 40.06 -31.55 4.37
CA PHE A 322 40.40 -30.17 3.99
C PHE A 322 40.84 -30.11 2.52
N PRO A 323 40.44 -29.07 1.75
CA PRO A 323 39.53 -28.00 2.12
C PRO A 323 38.07 -28.49 2.28
N GLN A 324 37.30 -27.85 3.16
CA GLN A 324 35.87 -28.15 3.40
C GLN A 324 34.95 -27.63 2.29
N GLN A 325 35.53 -27.13 1.18
CA GLN A 325 34.85 -26.65 -0.02
C GLN A 325 35.71 -27.04 -1.23
N THR A 326 35.11 -27.56 -2.29
CA THR A 326 35.84 -27.84 -3.54
C THR A 326 36.07 -26.52 -4.30
N GLY A 327 37.13 -26.43 -5.11
CA GLY A 327 37.35 -25.25 -5.96
C GLY A 327 36.18 -25.00 -6.93
N LYS A 328 35.49 -26.08 -7.33
CA LYS A 328 34.24 -26.02 -8.09
C LYS A 328 33.12 -25.39 -7.28
N ALA A 329 32.89 -25.82 -6.03
CA ALA A 329 31.87 -25.23 -5.17
C ALA A 329 32.10 -23.73 -4.90
N ALA A 330 33.36 -23.31 -4.70
CA ALA A 330 33.70 -21.90 -4.52
C ALA A 330 33.37 -21.05 -5.76
N LEU A 331 33.58 -21.59 -6.96
CA LEU A 331 33.20 -20.92 -8.21
C LEU A 331 31.69 -20.74 -8.33
N TYR A 332 30.92 -21.80 -8.12
CA TYR A 332 29.45 -21.75 -8.20
C TYR A 332 28.81 -20.85 -7.14
N GLU A 333 29.39 -20.76 -5.94
CA GLU A 333 28.93 -19.78 -4.94
C GLU A 333 29.17 -18.33 -5.38
N SER A 334 30.29 -18.07 -6.07
CA SER A 334 30.58 -16.76 -6.64
C SER A 334 29.62 -16.43 -7.80
N ASP A 335 29.37 -17.40 -8.69
CA ASP A 335 28.48 -17.23 -9.83
C ASP A 335 27.04 -16.97 -9.35
N LEU A 336 26.56 -17.74 -8.35
CA LEU A 336 25.26 -17.53 -7.72
C LEU A 336 25.10 -16.12 -7.14
N ALA A 337 26.14 -15.54 -6.54
CA ALA A 337 26.06 -14.19 -5.96
C ALA A 337 25.78 -13.10 -7.01
N GLU A 338 26.18 -13.33 -8.26
CA GLU A 338 25.99 -12.41 -9.39
C GLU A 338 24.69 -12.66 -10.15
N GLU A 339 24.04 -13.81 -9.94
CA GLU A 339 22.78 -14.14 -10.61
C GLU A 339 21.64 -13.20 -10.17
N ILE A 340 20.90 -12.67 -11.14
CA ILE A 340 19.75 -11.79 -10.94
C ILE A 340 18.72 -12.44 -10.01
N GLY A 341 18.39 -13.70 -10.27
CA GLY A 341 17.44 -14.49 -9.49
C GLY A 341 17.90 -14.66 -8.05
N TYR A 342 19.20 -14.87 -7.82
CA TYR A 342 19.72 -14.93 -6.47
C TYR A 342 19.62 -13.58 -5.77
N ARG A 343 20.18 -12.52 -6.39
CA ARG A 343 20.24 -11.18 -5.80
C ARG A 343 18.87 -10.62 -5.43
N TYR A 344 17.90 -10.70 -6.34
CA TYR A 344 16.61 -10.01 -6.17
C TYR A 344 15.47 -10.90 -5.67
N VAL A 345 15.64 -12.23 -5.68
CA VAL A 345 14.60 -13.17 -5.21
C VAL A 345 15.12 -14.00 -4.04
N LEU A 346 16.24 -14.70 -4.19
CA LEU A 346 16.65 -15.71 -3.21
C LEU A 346 17.41 -15.14 -2.00
N HIS A 347 18.02 -13.97 -2.14
CA HIS A 347 18.86 -13.38 -1.10
C HIS A 347 18.11 -13.20 0.22
N ILE A 348 16.89 -12.65 0.19
CA ILE A 348 16.08 -12.45 1.39
C ILE A 348 15.71 -13.78 2.07
N PHE A 349 15.39 -14.81 1.29
CA PHE A 349 15.11 -16.15 1.83
C PHE A 349 16.37 -16.75 2.44
N ASN A 350 17.53 -16.52 1.82
CA ASN A 350 18.81 -16.95 2.35
C ASN A 350 19.12 -16.29 3.70
N GLU A 351 18.93 -14.97 3.82
CA GLU A 351 19.12 -14.26 5.09
C GLU A 351 18.17 -14.76 6.18
N ALA A 352 16.87 -14.87 5.87
CA ALA A 352 15.86 -15.36 6.79
C ALA A 352 16.16 -16.79 7.26
N TYR A 353 16.49 -17.69 6.33
CA TYR A 353 16.76 -19.09 6.65
C TYR A 353 18.09 -19.27 7.39
N THR A 354 19.11 -18.45 7.09
CA THR A 354 20.38 -18.47 7.82
C THR A 354 20.17 -18.15 9.31
N ARG A 355 19.27 -17.22 9.64
CA ARG A 355 18.92 -16.94 11.06
C ARG A 355 18.31 -18.15 11.76
N VAL A 356 17.51 -18.96 11.05
CA VAL A 356 16.96 -20.22 11.58
C VAL A 356 18.07 -21.23 11.80
N LEU A 357 18.93 -21.43 10.80
CA LEU A 357 20.04 -22.40 10.87
C LEU A 357 21.11 -22.03 11.90
N ASN A 358 21.30 -20.75 12.22
CA ASN A 358 22.26 -20.31 13.23
C ASN A 358 21.98 -20.93 14.61
N ARG A 359 20.72 -21.18 14.96
CA ARG A 359 20.36 -21.88 16.22
C ARG A 359 20.82 -23.33 16.21
N GLU A 360 20.61 -24.03 15.10
CA GLU A 360 21.08 -25.42 14.92
C GLU A 360 22.61 -25.48 14.93
N LEU A 361 23.27 -24.53 14.25
CA LEU A 361 24.74 -24.43 14.20
C LEU A 361 25.35 -24.22 15.60
N GLN A 362 24.77 -23.36 16.43
CA GLN A 362 25.20 -23.17 17.82
C GLN A 362 25.04 -24.46 18.63
N GLY A 363 23.94 -25.20 18.43
CA GLY A 363 23.74 -26.51 19.06
C GLY A 363 24.84 -27.50 18.72
N ILE A 364 25.22 -27.59 17.44
CA ILE A 364 26.30 -28.48 16.96
C ILE A 364 27.65 -28.11 17.59
N GLN A 365 27.96 -26.81 17.71
CA GLN A 365 29.24 -26.35 18.27
C GLN A 365 29.41 -26.71 19.75
N HIS A 366 28.32 -26.75 20.52
CA HIS A 366 28.34 -27.04 21.96
C HIS A 366 28.02 -28.51 22.28
N ALA A 367 27.68 -29.32 21.28
CA ALA A 367 27.34 -30.72 21.47
C ALA A 367 28.60 -31.56 21.81
N PRO A 368 28.50 -32.54 22.73
CA PRO A 368 29.61 -33.40 23.14
C PRO A 368 29.86 -34.51 22.11
N ILE A 369 30.13 -34.12 20.87
CA ILE A 369 30.35 -34.99 19.71
C ILE A 369 31.76 -34.79 19.15
N SER A 370 32.27 -35.76 18.39
CA SER A 370 33.62 -35.71 17.81
C SER A 370 33.74 -34.60 16.75
N GLU A 371 34.95 -34.11 16.50
CA GLU A 371 35.20 -33.09 15.45
C GLU A 371 34.72 -33.55 14.05
N VAL A 372 34.87 -34.84 13.75
CA VAL A 372 34.37 -35.43 12.51
C VAL A 372 32.85 -35.37 12.47
N GLN A 373 32.18 -35.73 13.56
CA GLN A 373 30.72 -35.65 13.65
C GLN A 373 30.22 -34.22 13.54
N GLN A 374 30.89 -33.26 14.18
CA GLN A 374 30.57 -31.83 14.03
C GLN A 374 30.72 -31.35 12.58
N ALA A 375 31.76 -31.80 11.86
CA ALA A 375 31.95 -31.47 10.45
C ALA A 375 30.84 -32.06 9.57
N LEU A 376 30.43 -33.30 9.83
CA LEU A 376 29.33 -33.95 9.10
C LEU A 376 28.00 -33.24 9.30
N GLU A 377 27.68 -32.85 10.54
CA GLU A 377 26.45 -32.11 10.84
C GLU A 377 26.46 -30.71 10.21
N LYS A 378 27.61 -30.03 10.16
CA LYS A 378 27.76 -28.76 9.42
C LYS A 378 27.53 -28.93 7.92
N LEU A 379 28.04 -30.00 7.31
CA LEU A 379 27.79 -30.31 5.89
C LEU A 379 26.30 -30.61 5.64
N ASP A 380 25.61 -31.24 6.60
CA ASP A 380 24.16 -31.45 6.52
C ASP A 380 23.37 -30.14 6.58
N LEU A 381 23.77 -29.19 7.44
CA LEU A 381 23.18 -27.85 7.44
C LEU A 381 23.38 -27.11 6.12
N LEU A 382 24.54 -27.25 5.48
CA LEU A 382 24.80 -26.67 4.16
C LEU A 382 23.91 -27.29 3.08
N ILE A 383 23.79 -28.63 3.04
CA ILE A 383 22.89 -29.32 2.12
C ILE A 383 21.44 -28.87 2.32
N LYS A 384 21.00 -28.72 3.58
CA LYS A 384 19.66 -28.26 3.94
C LYS A 384 19.43 -26.82 3.46
N ARG A 385 20.41 -25.92 3.64
CA ARG A 385 20.37 -24.53 3.14
C ARG A 385 20.25 -24.48 1.62
N PHE A 386 21.12 -25.15 0.88
CA PHE A 386 21.07 -25.16 -0.59
C PHE A 386 19.79 -25.82 -1.11
N GLY A 387 19.34 -26.90 -0.47
CA GLY A 387 18.07 -27.55 -0.81
C GLY A 387 16.88 -26.60 -0.67
N PHE A 388 16.81 -25.87 0.43
CA PHE A 388 15.78 -24.85 0.65
C PHE A 388 15.79 -23.77 -0.44
N LEU A 389 16.96 -23.19 -0.75
CA LEU A 389 17.06 -22.12 -1.76
C LEU A 389 16.72 -22.61 -3.17
N ARG A 390 17.14 -23.83 -3.53
CA ARG A 390 16.75 -24.48 -4.79
C ARG A 390 15.24 -24.63 -4.89
N ASP A 391 14.58 -25.07 -3.82
CA ASP A 391 13.14 -25.29 -3.82
C ASP A 391 12.37 -23.96 -3.92
N VAL A 392 12.85 -22.90 -3.24
CA VAL A 392 12.34 -21.52 -3.40
C VAL A 392 12.50 -21.04 -4.85
N ALA A 393 13.65 -21.30 -5.48
CA ALA A 393 13.89 -20.94 -6.88
C ALA A 393 12.93 -21.67 -7.83
N LYS A 394 12.69 -22.97 -7.62
CA LYS A 394 11.72 -23.78 -8.38
C LYS A 394 10.29 -23.22 -8.27
N VAL A 395 9.84 -22.88 -7.06
CA VAL A 395 8.51 -22.28 -6.86
C VAL A 395 8.37 -20.96 -7.61
N ASN A 396 9.37 -20.07 -7.51
CA ASN A 396 9.34 -18.79 -8.22
C ASN A 396 9.39 -18.96 -9.74
N LEU A 397 10.10 -19.97 -10.24
CA LEU A 397 10.13 -20.30 -11.67
C LEU A 397 8.73 -20.68 -12.19
N GLU A 398 7.98 -21.48 -11.44
CA GLU A 398 6.60 -21.84 -11.79
C GLU A 398 5.67 -20.63 -11.75
N LEU A 399 5.79 -19.75 -10.74
CA LEU A 399 5.02 -18.51 -10.66
C LEU A 399 5.28 -17.59 -11.85
N ILE A 400 6.53 -17.45 -12.27
CA ILE A 400 6.89 -16.64 -13.46
C ILE A 400 6.31 -17.26 -14.72
N LYS A 401 6.39 -18.59 -14.91
CA LYS A 401 5.78 -19.28 -16.06
C LYS A 401 4.29 -19.02 -16.11
N MET A 402 3.58 -19.16 -14.99
CA MET A 402 2.14 -18.86 -14.91
C MET A 402 1.85 -17.42 -15.33
N ALA A 403 2.59 -16.45 -14.80
CA ALA A 403 2.42 -15.03 -15.14
C ALA A 403 2.71 -14.72 -16.61
N MET A 404 3.66 -15.42 -17.25
CA MET A 404 3.98 -15.24 -18.67
C MET A 404 2.88 -15.76 -19.61
N HIS A 405 2.03 -16.69 -19.16
CA HIS A 405 0.91 -17.22 -19.92
C HIS A 405 -0.37 -16.37 -19.83
N GLU A 406 -0.46 -15.45 -18.87
CA GLU A 406 -1.59 -14.53 -18.76
C GLU A 406 -1.49 -13.41 -19.81
N HIS A 407 -2.37 -13.45 -20.81
CA HIS A 407 -2.45 -12.40 -21.83
C HIS A 407 -3.15 -11.16 -21.27
N VAL A 408 -2.37 -10.12 -20.92
CA VAL A 408 -2.93 -8.77 -20.76
C VAL A 408 -2.85 -8.04 -22.10
N THR A 409 -4.02 -7.76 -22.68
CA THR A 409 -4.19 -6.92 -23.86
C THR A 409 -5.20 -5.83 -23.57
N LEU A 410 -4.72 -4.66 -23.17
CA LEU A 410 -5.46 -3.41 -23.32
C LEU A 410 -4.50 -2.36 -23.86
N PRO A 411 -4.95 -1.44 -24.74
CA PRO A 411 -4.10 -0.37 -25.21
C PRO A 411 -3.85 0.62 -24.07
N ALA A 412 -2.58 0.76 -23.65
CA ALA A 412 -2.19 1.80 -22.70
C ALA A 412 -2.22 3.17 -23.38
N THR A 413 -3.13 4.05 -22.94
CA THR A 413 -3.07 5.45 -23.36
C THR A 413 -2.12 6.18 -22.42
N THR A 414 -1.01 6.65 -22.97
CA THR A 414 -0.08 7.52 -22.26
C THR A 414 -0.21 8.93 -22.79
N PHE A 415 -0.21 9.91 -21.88
CA PHE A 415 -0.21 11.31 -22.25
C PHE A 415 1.17 11.92 -22.06
N PRO A 416 1.60 12.84 -22.94
CA PRO A 416 2.77 13.66 -22.67
C PRO A 416 2.53 14.50 -21.41
N LYS A 417 3.61 14.82 -20.69
CA LYS A 417 3.51 15.69 -19.51
C LYS A 417 2.93 17.05 -19.91
N PRO A 418 1.80 17.47 -19.30
CA PRO A 418 1.17 18.75 -19.59
C PRO A 418 2.00 19.95 -19.11
N GLY A 419 2.96 19.78 -18.22
CA GLY A 419 3.96 20.81 -17.87
C GLY A 419 3.54 21.68 -16.68
N LYS A 420 3.96 22.94 -16.65
CA LYS A 420 3.73 23.80 -15.47
C LYS A 420 2.22 24.03 -15.25
N ILE A 421 1.74 23.62 -14.07
CA ILE A 421 0.36 23.87 -13.62
C ILE A 421 0.23 25.30 -13.08
N THR A 422 -0.90 25.93 -13.37
CA THR A 422 -1.31 27.22 -12.80
C THR A 422 -2.75 27.14 -12.33
N CYS A 423 -3.07 27.87 -11.26
CA CYS A 423 -4.41 27.91 -10.69
C CYS A 423 -4.94 29.36 -10.71
N LYS A 424 -6.22 29.52 -11.04
CA LYS A 424 -6.98 30.77 -10.89
C LYS A 424 -8.16 30.51 -9.97
N GLN A 425 -8.14 31.11 -8.79
CA GLN A 425 -9.19 31.01 -7.78
C GLN A 425 -9.24 32.29 -6.94
N THR A 426 -10.38 32.55 -6.31
CA THR A 426 -10.53 33.64 -5.34
C THR A 426 -10.70 33.06 -3.94
N LYS A 427 -9.98 33.63 -2.97
CA LYS A 427 -10.14 33.33 -1.54
C LYS A 427 -10.51 34.58 -0.77
N VAL A 428 -11.50 34.47 0.12
CA VAL A 428 -11.89 35.52 1.07
C VAL A 428 -11.61 35.00 2.47
N GLN A 429 -10.65 35.59 3.18
CA GLN A 429 -10.24 35.16 4.53
C GLN A 429 -9.92 33.65 4.63
N GLY A 430 -9.25 33.11 3.61
CA GLY A 430 -8.85 31.69 3.54
C GLY A 430 -9.91 30.73 2.99
N VAL A 431 -11.14 31.22 2.79
CA VAL A 431 -12.28 30.46 2.25
C VAL A 431 -12.36 30.66 0.74
N ILE A 432 -12.47 29.58 -0.03
CA ILE A 432 -12.61 29.66 -1.50
C ILE A 432 -14.01 30.16 -1.86
N GLN A 433 -14.07 31.09 -2.83
CA GLN A 433 -15.32 31.66 -3.32
C GLN A 433 -15.29 31.83 -4.85
N GLY A 434 -16.36 31.41 -5.52
CA GLY A 434 -16.52 31.53 -6.96
C GLY A 434 -15.79 30.44 -7.72
N SER A 435 -15.40 30.74 -8.97
CA SER A 435 -14.78 29.76 -9.85
C SER A 435 -13.33 29.43 -9.47
N SER A 436 -12.99 28.14 -9.55
CA SER A 436 -11.64 27.60 -9.50
C SER A 436 -11.30 26.97 -10.85
N PHE A 437 -10.13 27.31 -11.37
CA PHE A 437 -9.62 26.74 -12.63
C PHE A 437 -8.17 26.33 -12.49
N PHE A 438 -7.86 25.13 -12.98
CA PHE A 438 -6.48 24.67 -13.15
C PHE A 438 -6.15 24.57 -14.62
N TYR A 439 -4.94 25.00 -14.97
CA TYR A 439 -4.44 24.97 -16.34
C TYR A 439 -3.04 24.39 -16.40
N ALA A 440 -2.72 23.77 -17.51
CA ALA A 440 -1.35 23.44 -17.90
C ALA A 440 -1.12 23.85 -19.36
N GLN A 441 -0.05 24.63 -19.60
CA GLN A 441 0.27 25.19 -20.93
C GLN A 441 -0.92 25.91 -21.62
N GLY A 442 -1.81 26.53 -20.85
CA GLY A 442 -2.99 27.23 -21.36
C GLY A 442 -4.20 26.33 -21.66
N GLN A 443 -4.06 25.01 -21.55
CA GLN A 443 -5.19 24.07 -21.58
C GLN A 443 -5.80 23.90 -20.19
N ILE A 444 -7.11 23.79 -20.12
CA ILE A 444 -7.84 23.59 -18.87
C ILE A 444 -7.72 22.13 -18.41
N LEU A 445 -7.38 21.92 -17.13
CA LEU A 445 -7.34 20.60 -16.48
C LEU A 445 -8.55 20.39 -15.58
N SER A 446 -9.06 21.45 -14.96
CA SER A 446 -10.32 21.42 -14.21
C SER A 446 -11.01 22.78 -14.14
N SER A 447 -12.34 22.73 -14.00
CA SER A 447 -13.21 23.84 -13.64
C SER A 447 -14.15 23.40 -12.50
N ALA A 448 -14.35 24.28 -11.53
CA ALA A 448 -15.31 24.09 -10.45
C ALA A 448 -15.81 25.43 -9.94
N TYR A 449 -16.93 25.43 -9.21
CA TYR A 449 -17.48 26.59 -8.54
C TYR A 449 -17.65 26.29 -7.04
N PHE A 450 -17.42 27.32 -6.21
CA PHE A 450 -17.44 27.20 -4.76
C PHE A 450 -18.26 28.33 -4.12
N GLU A 451 -19.07 27.98 -3.12
CA GLU A 451 -19.74 28.90 -2.22
C GLU A 451 -19.35 28.63 -0.78
N LYS A 452 -18.82 29.66 -0.08
CA LYS A 452 -18.38 29.54 1.32
C LYS A 452 -17.42 28.35 1.54
N GLY A 453 -16.53 28.11 0.58
CA GLY A 453 -15.55 27.03 0.61
C GLY A 453 -16.08 25.65 0.20
N LEU A 454 -17.39 25.49 0.02
CA LEU A 454 -18.02 24.25 -0.40
C LEU A 454 -18.23 24.24 -1.91
N GLN A 455 -18.02 23.09 -2.54
CA GLN A 455 -18.17 22.94 -3.97
C GLN A 455 -19.67 22.92 -4.35
N GLU A 456 -20.05 23.65 -5.39
CA GLU A 456 -21.44 23.86 -5.76
C GLU A 456 -21.62 23.76 -7.28
N GLY A 457 -22.67 23.07 -7.72
CA GLY A 457 -23.00 22.89 -9.13
C GLY A 457 -22.08 21.91 -9.85
N VAL A 458 -21.79 22.19 -11.12
CA VAL A 458 -21.06 21.26 -12.00
C VAL A 458 -19.56 21.55 -11.96
N ALA A 459 -18.77 20.50 -11.76
CA ALA A 459 -17.33 20.53 -11.97
C ALA A 459 -16.92 19.58 -13.10
N GLU A 460 -15.98 20.04 -13.91
CA GLU A 460 -15.47 19.31 -15.05
C GLU A 460 -13.96 19.16 -14.93
N PHE A 461 -13.48 17.97 -15.25
CA PHE A 461 -12.08 17.60 -15.19
C PHE A 461 -11.69 17.02 -16.55
N PHE A 462 -10.48 17.33 -17.02
CA PHE A 462 -10.04 17.01 -18.37
C PHE A 462 -8.71 16.24 -18.35
N TYR A 463 -8.57 15.31 -19.29
CA TYR A 463 -7.30 14.70 -19.64
C TYR A 463 -6.34 15.73 -20.25
N PRO A 464 -5.01 15.50 -20.22
CA PRO A 464 -4.02 16.36 -20.88
C PRO A 464 -4.24 16.56 -22.39
N ASN A 465 -4.98 15.66 -23.04
CA ASN A 465 -5.33 15.78 -24.46
C ASN A 465 -6.61 16.62 -24.70
N GLY A 466 -7.22 17.16 -23.65
CA GLY A 466 -8.45 17.97 -23.70
C GLY A 466 -9.75 17.18 -23.69
N GLN A 467 -9.73 15.84 -23.68
CA GLN A 467 -10.95 15.05 -23.54
C GLN A 467 -11.47 15.10 -22.10
N LEU A 468 -12.79 15.00 -21.94
CA LEU A 468 -13.44 15.02 -20.62
C LEU A 468 -13.01 13.78 -19.82
N TYR A 469 -12.44 13.98 -18.63
CA TYR A 469 -12.13 12.94 -17.66
C TYR A 469 -13.34 12.63 -16.79
N SER A 470 -13.98 13.67 -16.26
CA SER A 470 -15.21 13.50 -15.47
C SER A 470 -16.06 14.76 -15.44
N ARG A 471 -17.36 14.57 -15.31
CA ARG A 471 -18.35 15.60 -14.99
C ARG A 471 -19.03 15.21 -13.67
N GLN A 472 -18.85 16.04 -12.66
CA GLN A 472 -19.32 15.79 -11.30
C GLN A 472 -20.28 16.90 -10.88
N VAL A 473 -21.31 16.55 -10.11
CA VAL A 473 -22.37 17.47 -9.66
C VAL A 473 -22.39 17.51 -8.14
N PHE A 474 -22.42 18.72 -7.59
CA PHE A 474 -22.32 18.98 -6.16
C PHE A 474 -23.43 19.91 -5.68
N GLU A 475 -23.85 19.69 -4.44
CA GLU A 475 -24.71 20.60 -3.67
C GLU A 475 -24.14 20.66 -2.24
N GLU A 476 -23.87 21.87 -1.73
CA GLU A 476 -23.28 22.10 -0.41
C GLU A 476 -22.01 21.26 -0.12
N GLY A 477 -21.19 21.04 -1.15
CA GLY A 477 -19.91 20.33 -1.04
C GLY A 477 -20.00 18.79 -1.07
N VAL A 478 -21.20 18.21 -1.11
CA VAL A 478 -21.38 16.75 -1.29
C VAL A 478 -21.78 16.43 -2.73
N TRP A 479 -21.55 15.18 -3.16
CA TRP A 479 -22.01 14.73 -4.47
C TRP A 479 -23.54 14.63 -4.52
N GLU A 480 -24.12 15.17 -5.58
CA GLU A 480 -25.57 15.18 -5.81
C GLU A 480 -25.86 14.79 -7.25
N GLY A 481 -26.85 13.92 -7.48
CA GLY A 481 -27.22 13.44 -8.79
C GLY A 481 -26.10 12.66 -9.50
N LYS A 482 -26.05 12.81 -10.84
CA LYS A 482 -25.24 11.99 -11.73
C LYS A 482 -23.77 12.42 -11.78
N GLN A 483 -22.88 11.50 -11.45
CA GLN A 483 -21.42 11.62 -11.57
C GLN A 483 -20.94 10.74 -12.73
N GLU A 484 -20.26 11.33 -13.70
CA GLU A 484 -19.81 10.66 -14.92
C GLU A 484 -18.30 10.70 -15.03
N PHE A 485 -17.68 9.54 -15.23
CA PHE A 485 -16.25 9.40 -15.47
C PHE A 485 -16.03 8.68 -16.81
N TYR A 486 -15.02 9.09 -17.55
CA TYR A 486 -14.76 8.61 -18.91
C TYR A 486 -13.35 8.07 -19.02
N TYR A 487 -13.16 7.07 -19.87
CA TYR A 487 -11.85 6.66 -20.34
C TYR A 487 -11.23 7.75 -21.23
N PRO A 488 -9.90 7.72 -21.45
CA PRO A 488 -9.25 8.53 -22.48
C PRO A 488 -9.93 8.48 -23.84
N THR A 489 -10.55 7.36 -24.21
CA THR A 489 -11.25 7.20 -25.49
C THR A 489 -12.55 8.00 -25.58
N GLY A 490 -13.05 8.55 -24.47
CA GLY A 490 -14.37 9.18 -24.37
C GLY A 490 -15.50 8.19 -24.02
N ILE A 491 -15.21 6.89 -23.91
CA ILE A 491 -16.18 5.87 -23.46
C ILE A 491 -16.44 6.05 -21.97
N VAL A 492 -17.70 5.89 -21.53
CA VAL A 492 -18.06 5.95 -20.11
C VAL A 492 -17.31 4.84 -19.36
N LYS A 493 -16.63 5.23 -18.28
CA LYS A 493 -15.88 4.36 -17.38
C LYS A 493 -16.68 4.01 -16.14
N THR A 494 -17.25 5.03 -15.50
CA THR A 494 -18.00 4.89 -14.25
C THR A 494 -19.16 5.87 -14.26
N LEU A 495 -20.33 5.39 -13.87
CA LEU A 495 -21.54 6.17 -13.69
C LEU A 495 -22.05 5.97 -12.27
N LEU A 496 -22.10 7.04 -11.49
CA LEU A 496 -22.60 7.00 -10.12
C LEU A 496 -23.79 7.95 -9.97
N ASN A 497 -24.79 7.56 -9.20
CA ASN A 497 -25.92 8.43 -8.87
C ASN A 497 -25.96 8.64 -7.36
N TYR A 498 -26.05 9.89 -6.93
CA TYR A 498 -26.07 10.28 -5.53
C TYR A 498 -27.33 11.07 -5.18
N GLU A 499 -27.75 10.99 -3.92
CA GLU A 499 -28.81 11.82 -3.34
C GLU A 499 -28.41 12.21 -1.91
N GLY A 500 -28.28 13.52 -1.64
CA GLY A 500 -27.84 14.05 -0.36
C GLY A 500 -26.48 13.49 0.08
N GLY A 501 -25.55 13.33 -0.86
CA GLY A 501 -24.24 12.75 -0.62
C GLY A 501 -24.21 11.22 -0.54
N LYS A 502 -25.35 10.52 -0.58
CA LYS A 502 -25.41 9.05 -0.47
C LYS A 502 -25.38 8.37 -1.82
N LEU A 503 -24.57 7.32 -1.96
CA LEU A 503 -24.53 6.55 -3.21
C LEU A 503 -25.83 5.75 -3.38
N ILE A 504 -26.56 6.04 -4.45
CA ILE A 504 -27.75 5.30 -4.87
C ILE A 504 -27.31 4.18 -5.82
N THR A 505 -26.88 4.46 -7.05
CA THR A 505 -26.47 3.41 -7.99
C THR A 505 -25.06 3.61 -8.48
N ALA A 506 -24.35 2.51 -8.74
CA ALA A 506 -23.07 2.52 -9.45
C ALA A 506 -23.10 1.58 -10.66
N GLN A 507 -22.62 2.06 -11.80
CA GLN A 507 -22.36 1.24 -12.99
C GLN A 507 -20.91 1.45 -13.41
N LEU A 508 -20.20 0.35 -13.62
CA LEU A 508 -18.80 0.34 -13.98
C LEU A 508 -18.67 -0.38 -15.32
N PHE A 509 -17.83 0.15 -16.20
CA PHE A 509 -17.69 -0.31 -17.58
C PHE A 509 -16.25 -0.68 -17.89
N TYR A 510 -16.04 -1.65 -18.78
CA TYR A 510 -14.74 -1.93 -19.38
C TYR A 510 -14.39 -0.88 -20.44
N PRO A 511 -13.11 -0.76 -20.87
CA PRO A 511 -12.70 0.18 -21.91
C PRO A 511 -13.39 -0.02 -23.28
N ASP A 512 -13.98 -1.19 -23.53
CA ASP A 512 -14.76 -1.49 -24.73
C ASP A 512 -16.25 -1.06 -24.61
N GLY A 513 -16.65 -0.53 -23.46
CA GLY A 513 -18.01 -0.08 -23.16
C GLY A 513 -18.93 -1.16 -22.60
N THR A 514 -18.47 -2.41 -22.44
CA THR A 514 -19.27 -3.47 -21.82
C THR A 514 -19.39 -3.27 -20.31
N ILE A 515 -20.51 -3.69 -19.72
CA ILE A 515 -20.73 -3.55 -18.27
C ILE A 515 -19.77 -4.47 -17.51
N LYS A 516 -18.94 -3.89 -16.65
CA LYS A 516 -18.05 -4.60 -15.72
C LYS A 516 -18.78 -4.96 -14.43
N SER A 517 -19.58 -4.04 -13.89
CA SER A 517 -20.35 -4.26 -12.67
C SER A 517 -21.52 -3.29 -12.60
N HIS A 518 -22.60 -3.73 -11.94
CA HIS A 518 -23.73 -2.89 -11.58
C HIS A 518 -24.03 -3.12 -10.10
N VAL A 519 -24.02 -2.04 -9.31
CA VAL A 519 -24.41 -2.04 -7.90
C VAL A 519 -25.64 -1.15 -7.79
N ALA A 520 -26.81 -1.77 -7.65
CA ALA A 520 -27.99 -1.10 -7.12
C ALA A 520 -27.82 -1.01 -5.59
N PRO A 521 -28.28 0.06 -4.92
CA PRO A 521 -28.05 0.19 -3.49
C PRO A 521 -28.79 -0.93 -2.76
N LEU A 522 -28.24 -1.31 -1.62
CA LEU A 522 -28.91 -2.06 -0.57
C LEU A 522 -30.21 -1.32 -0.19
N GLY A 523 -31.30 -1.66 -0.88
CA GLY A 523 -32.63 -1.54 -0.31
C GLY A 523 -32.72 -2.50 0.87
N ASN A 524 -33.38 -2.08 1.95
CA ASN A 524 -33.76 -2.95 3.06
C ASN A 524 -34.55 -4.16 2.53
N GLU A 525 -33.88 -5.23 2.14
CA GLU A 525 -34.54 -6.50 1.85
C GLU A 525 -34.15 -7.47 2.96
N ASN A 526 -35.11 -7.65 3.89
CA ASN A 526 -35.22 -8.92 4.59
C ASN A 526 -35.12 -10.04 3.55
N PRO A 527 -34.34 -11.10 3.79
CA PRO A 527 -34.33 -12.24 2.88
C PRO A 527 -35.78 -12.74 2.72
N PRO A 528 -36.25 -13.01 1.50
CA PRO A 528 -37.53 -13.66 1.33
C PRO A 528 -37.46 -15.00 2.05
N ASN A 529 -38.36 -15.18 3.02
CA ASN A 529 -38.72 -16.51 3.48
C ASN A 529 -39.15 -17.32 2.24
N GLU A 530 -38.36 -18.32 1.88
CA GLU A 530 -38.77 -19.73 1.69
C GLU A 530 -37.63 -20.59 1.14
#